data_AF-A0A2N3PS46-F1
#
_entry.id   AF-A0A2N3PS46-F1
#
_cell.length_a   1.000
_cell.length_b   1.000
_cell.length_c   1.000
_cell.angle_alpha   90.00
_cell.angle_beta   90.00
_cell.angle_gamma   90.00
#
_symmetry.space_group_name_H-M   'P 1'
#
loop_
_entity.id
_entity.type
_entity.pdbx_description
1 polymer ?
#
loop_
_entity_poly.entity_id
_entity_poly.type
_entity_poly.pdbx_seq_one_letter_code
_entity_poly.pdbx_strand_id
1 'polypeptide(L)'
;MTFRSILFGCALAVLGHVHAEAAPFCVETSGIPLRCLYTDPTSCQQEANRNGGRCAVNPAEFVPPVSALPYCLVEAGGVTSCVFADHATCEREVARRGGACVASTPVPPPGRPPSPGADPYQTKRP
;
A
#
# COMPACT_ATOMS: atom_id res chain seq x y z
N MET A 1 -64.63 -5.50 15.36
CA MET A 1 -63.78 -5.02 16.46
C MET A 1 -62.35 -4.92 15.93
N THR A 2 -61.85 -3.70 15.93
CA THR A 2 -60.57 -3.21 15.39
C THR A 2 -59.47 -3.37 16.43
N PHE A 3 -58.29 -3.90 16.06
CA PHE A 3 -57.05 -3.61 16.79
C PHE A 3 -55.86 -3.54 15.82
N ARG A 4 -55.50 -2.29 15.48
CA ARG A 4 -54.22 -1.91 14.86
C ARG A 4 -53.16 -1.98 15.95
N SER A 5 -52.13 -2.79 15.78
CA SER A 5 -50.88 -2.68 16.55
C SER A 5 -49.78 -2.24 15.60
N ILE A 6 -49.40 -0.98 15.73
CA ILE A 6 -48.27 -0.36 15.04
C ILE A 6 -47.04 -0.65 15.89
N LEU A 7 -46.21 -1.59 15.47
CA LEU A 7 -44.87 -1.78 16.04
C LEU A 7 -43.89 -0.87 15.30
N PHE A 8 -43.63 0.28 15.92
CA PHE A 8 -42.50 1.15 15.62
C PHE A 8 -41.21 0.40 15.97
N GLY A 9 -40.66 -0.33 15.00
CA GLY A 9 -39.34 -0.94 15.12
C GLY A 9 -38.26 0.13 14.92
N CYS A 10 -37.56 0.49 15.99
CA CYS A 10 -36.32 1.26 15.93
C CYS A 10 -35.29 0.52 15.06
N ALA A 11 -35.21 0.89 13.78
CA ALA A 11 -34.07 0.55 12.95
C ALA A 11 -32.86 1.34 13.47
N LEU A 12 -32.11 0.73 14.40
CA LEU A 12 -30.76 1.15 14.75
C LEU A 12 -29.89 0.96 13.51
N ALA A 13 -29.83 1.99 12.67
CA ALA A 13 -28.84 2.11 11.61
C ALA A 13 -27.47 2.27 12.28
N VAL A 14 -26.77 1.14 12.48
CA VAL A 14 -25.34 1.15 12.79
C VAL A 14 -24.67 1.71 11.55
N LEU A 15 -24.44 3.03 11.53
CA LEU A 15 -23.53 3.70 10.62
C LEU A 15 -22.11 3.25 10.98
N GLY A 16 -21.79 2.01 10.60
CA GLY A 16 -20.42 1.54 10.56
C GLY A 16 -19.65 2.52 9.69
N HIS A 17 -18.77 3.30 10.32
CA HIS A 17 -17.83 4.12 9.59
C HIS A 17 -17.00 3.14 8.76
N VAL A 18 -17.28 3.07 7.46
CA VAL A 18 -16.34 2.54 6.49
C VAL A 18 -15.16 3.49 6.57
N HIS A 19 -14.21 3.15 7.44
CA HIS A 19 -12.87 3.66 7.31
C HIS A 19 -12.47 3.30 5.89
N ALA A 20 -12.35 4.31 5.03
CA ALA A 20 -11.69 4.17 3.76
C ALA A 20 -10.22 3.94 4.08
N GLU A 21 -9.88 2.74 4.57
CA GLU A 21 -8.51 2.26 4.54
C GLU A 21 -8.12 2.26 3.07
N ALA A 22 -7.14 3.09 2.72
CA ALA A 22 -6.66 3.07 1.36
C ALA A 22 -6.06 1.68 1.14
N ALA A 23 -6.43 1.03 0.05
CA ALA A 23 -6.01 -0.35 -0.14
C ALA A 23 -4.46 -0.40 -0.27
N PRO A 24 -3.78 -1.41 0.29
CA PRO A 24 -2.32 -1.47 0.32
C PRO A 24 -1.67 -1.66 -1.05
N PHE A 25 -2.42 -2.13 -2.06
CA PHE A 25 -1.93 -2.36 -3.41
C PHE A 25 -2.74 -1.59 -4.45
N CYS A 26 -2.02 -1.16 -5.49
CA CYS A 26 -2.54 -0.34 -6.56
C CYS A 26 -2.17 -0.91 -7.93
N VAL A 27 -3.06 -0.72 -8.91
CA VAL A 27 -2.74 -0.96 -10.30
C VAL A 27 -2.14 0.30 -10.91
N GLU A 28 -0.94 0.16 -11.46
CA GLU A 28 -0.24 1.20 -12.21
C GLU A 28 -0.25 0.87 -13.69
N THR A 29 -0.86 1.74 -14.49
CA THR A 29 -1.03 1.58 -15.94
C THR A 29 -0.67 2.89 -16.62
N SER A 30 0.01 2.82 -17.77
CA SER A 30 0.44 4.02 -18.49
C SER A 30 -0.77 4.89 -18.89
N GLY A 31 -0.68 6.19 -18.62
CA GLY A 31 -1.74 7.16 -18.95
C GLY A 31 -2.95 7.16 -18.00
N ILE A 32 -2.96 6.34 -16.95
CA ILE A 32 -4.03 6.30 -15.95
C ILE A 32 -3.43 6.56 -14.55
N PRO A 33 -4.06 7.39 -13.71
CA PRO A 33 -3.65 7.56 -12.32
C PRO A 33 -3.58 6.24 -11.55
N LEU A 34 -2.75 6.19 -10.51
CA LEU A 34 -2.58 5.02 -9.64
C LEU A 34 -3.92 4.65 -8.97
N ARG A 35 -4.36 3.39 -9.11
CA ARG A 35 -5.66 2.91 -8.59
C ARG A 35 -5.47 1.94 -7.42
N CYS A 36 -5.58 2.45 -6.20
CA CYS A 36 -5.34 1.70 -4.96
C CYS A 36 -6.62 1.10 -4.39
N LEU A 37 -7.04 -0.04 -4.95
CA LEU A 37 -8.31 -0.71 -4.62
C LEU A 37 -8.14 -2.15 -4.14
N TYR A 38 -6.89 -2.64 -4.00
CA TYR A 38 -6.61 -4.05 -3.75
C TYR A 38 -5.94 -4.27 -2.39
N THR A 39 -6.54 -5.14 -1.58
CA THR A 39 -5.96 -5.64 -0.32
C THR A 39 -5.05 -6.85 -0.52
N ASP A 40 -5.31 -7.60 -1.59
CA ASP A 40 -4.54 -8.77 -2.00
C ASP A 40 -3.67 -8.44 -3.23
N PRO A 41 -2.33 -8.61 -3.14
CA PRO A 41 -1.44 -8.31 -4.25
C PRO A 41 -1.64 -9.24 -5.44
N THR A 42 -2.10 -10.48 -5.23
CA THR A 42 -2.39 -11.40 -6.34
C THR A 42 -3.54 -10.88 -7.20
N SER A 43 -4.62 -10.41 -6.58
CA SER A 43 -5.75 -9.78 -7.26
C SER A 43 -5.34 -8.50 -8.00
N CYS A 44 -4.51 -7.67 -7.37
CA CYS A 44 -3.91 -6.49 -8.00
C CYS A 44 -3.10 -6.86 -9.26
N GLN A 45 -2.23 -7.88 -9.16
CA GLN A 45 -1.40 -8.32 -10.27
C GLN A 45 -2.23 -8.91 -11.42
N GLN A 46 -3.31 -9.64 -11.12
CA GLN A 46 -4.22 -10.14 -12.15
C GLN A 46 -4.85 -8.98 -12.94
N GLU A 47 -5.32 -7.94 -12.25
CA GLU A 47 -5.91 -6.78 -12.91
C GLU A 47 -4.86 -5.96 -13.68
N ALA A 48 -3.66 -5.79 -13.10
CA ALA A 48 -2.55 -5.16 -13.79
C ALA A 48 -2.22 -5.88 -15.11
N ASN A 49 -2.15 -7.22 -15.09
CA ASN A 49 -1.92 -8.03 -16.29
C ASN A 49 -3.02 -7.83 -17.35
N ARG A 50 -4.29 -7.74 -16.94
CA ARG A 50 -5.42 -7.49 -17.87
C ARG A 50 -5.32 -6.13 -18.55
N ASN A 51 -4.81 -5.13 -17.85
CA ASN A 51 -4.71 -3.75 -18.35
C ASN A 51 -3.32 -3.39 -18.91
N GLY A 52 -2.40 -4.36 -19.02
CA GLY A 52 -1.03 -4.09 -19.47
C GLY A 52 -0.21 -3.19 -18.53
N GLY A 53 -0.49 -3.26 -17.23
CA GLY A 53 0.18 -2.50 -16.18
C GLY A 53 1.01 -3.38 -15.23
N ARG A 54 1.32 -2.83 -14.06
CA ARG A 54 1.96 -3.56 -12.95
C ARG A 54 1.21 -3.34 -11.64
N CYS A 55 1.33 -4.29 -10.72
CA CYS A 55 0.92 -4.07 -9.34
C CYS A 55 2.01 -3.27 -8.61
N ALA A 56 1.60 -2.27 -7.84
CA ALA A 56 2.46 -1.43 -7.02
C ALA A 56 1.90 -1.36 -5.60
N VAL A 57 2.74 -1.00 -4.62
CA VAL A 57 2.26 -0.66 -3.28
C VAL A 57 1.62 0.72 -3.26
N ASN A 58 0.68 0.93 -2.35
CA ASN A 58 0.11 2.24 -2.10
C ASN A 58 1.08 3.10 -1.27
N PRO A 59 1.61 4.20 -1.84
CA PRO A 59 2.57 5.05 -1.14
C PRO A 59 1.96 5.80 0.07
N ALA A 60 0.64 5.87 0.19
CA ALA A 60 -0.03 6.44 1.36
C ALA A 60 -0.03 5.48 2.57
N GLU A 61 0.08 4.17 2.32
CA GLU A 61 -0.04 3.11 3.33
C GLU A 61 1.30 2.42 3.60
N PHE A 62 2.21 2.43 2.63
CA PHE A 62 3.48 1.74 2.71
C PHE A 62 4.66 2.67 2.44
N VAL A 63 5.54 2.76 3.44
CA VAL A 63 6.84 3.43 3.32
C VAL A 63 7.93 2.35 3.22
N PRO A 64 8.71 2.30 2.12
CA PRO A 64 9.76 1.31 1.99
C PRO A 64 10.79 1.40 3.11
N PRO A 65 11.14 0.27 3.76
CA PRO A 65 12.11 0.29 4.84
C PRO A 65 13.51 0.62 4.32
N VAL A 66 14.38 1.05 5.24
CA VAL A 66 15.81 1.22 4.96
C VAL A 66 16.46 -0.15 4.84
N SER A 67 17.14 -0.42 3.72
CA SER A 67 17.84 -1.69 3.50
C SER A 67 19.19 -1.49 2.81
N ALA A 68 20.12 -2.41 3.07
CA ALA A 68 21.40 -2.49 2.36
C ALA A 68 21.24 -2.91 0.90
N LEU A 69 20.16 -3.63 0.57
CA LEU A 69 19.85 -4.04 -0.80
C LEU A 69 18.73 -3.17 -1.39
N PRO A 70 18.79 -2.84 -2.70
CA PRO A 70 17.98 -1.79 -3.33
C PRO A 70 16.52 -2.15 -3.57
N TYR A 71 16.11 -3.42 -3.46
CA TYR A 71 14.74 -3.82 -3.75
C TYR A 71 14.15 -4.72 -2.64
N CYS A 72 12.85 -4.55 -2.42
CA CYS A 72 12.04 -5.32 -1.49
C CYS A 72 10.84 -5.96 -2.17
N LEU A 73 10.53 -7.20 -1.78
CA LEU A 73 9.24 -7.83 -2.03
C LEU A 73 8.28 -7.48 -0.89
N VAL A 74 7.10 -6.96 -1.23
CA VAL A 74 6.02 -6.66 -0.27
C VAL A 74 4.85 -7.60 -0.53
N GLU A 75 4.55 -8.46 0.43
CA GLU A 75 3.49 -9.46 0.37
C GLU A 75 2.23 -8.97 1.10
N ALA A 76 1.14 -9.74 1.01
CA ALA A 76 -0.10 -9.45 1.73
C ALA A 76 0.15 -9.29 3.24
N GLY A 77 -0.60 -8.39 3.89
CA GLY A 77 -0.41 -8.10 5.32
C GLY A 77 0.84 -7.29 5.64
N GLY A 78 1.54 -6.73 4.64
CA GLY A 78 2.68 -5.83 4.84
C GLY A 78 4.01 -6.55 5.14
N VAL A 79 4.04 -7.88 5.01
CA VAL A 79 5.27 -8.66 5.14
C VAL A 79 6.26 -8.21 4.07
N THR A 80 7.46 -7.78 4.48
CA THR A 80 8.43 -7.15 3.59
C THR A 80 9.77 -7.86 3.66
N SER A 81 10.34 -8.20 2.51
CA SER A 81 11.66 -8.86 2.36
C SER A 81 12.57 -8.06 1.44
N CYS A 82 13.56 -7.38 2.01
CA CYS A 82 14.49 -6.49 1.29
C CYS A 82 15.84 -7.14 1.01
N VAL A 83 15.80 -8.25 0.26
CA VAL A 83 16.97 -9.10 0.00
C VAL A 83 17.40 -9.14 -1.47
N PHE A 84 16.87 -8.23 -2.30
CA PHE A 84 17.04 -8.29 -3.74
C PHE A 84 18.01 -7.22 -4.25
N ALA A 85 19.07 -7.68 -4.93
CA ALA A 85 20.09 -6.82 -5.52
C ALA A 85 19.62 -6.12 -6.80
N ASP A 86 18.63 -6.70 -7.50
CA ASP A 86 18.13 -6.20 -8.77
C ASP A 86 16.60 -6.36 -8.87
N HIS A 87 15.99 -5.45 -9.63
CA HIS A 87 14.54 -5.40 -9.84
C HIS A 87 14.01 -6.68 -10.51
N ALA A 88 14.74 -7.24 -11.46
CA ALA A 88 14.28 -8.42 -12.22
C ALA A 88 14.20 -9.67 -11.33
N THR A 89 15.13 -9.85 -10.38
CA THR A 89 15.07 -10.92 -9.39
C THR A 89 13.91 -10.74 -8.42
N CYS A 90 13.66 -9.52 -7.97
CA CYS A 90 12.51 -9.18 -7.13
C CYS A 90 11.17 -9.47 -7.86
N GLU A 91 11.01 -9.03 -9.11
CA GLU A 91 9.84 -9.31 -9.95
C GLU A 91 9.62 -10.82 -10.21
N ARG A 92 10.70 -11.59 -10.36
CA ARG A 92 10.58 -13.05 -10.46
C ARG A 92 10.01 -13.66 -9.18
N GLU A 93 10.37 -13.14 -8.02
CA GLU A 93 9.80 -13.61 -6.75
C GLU A 93 8.36 -13.10 -6.54
N VAL A 94 8.01 -11.89 -7.01
CA VAL A 94 6.61 -11.44 -7.09
C VAL A 94 5.76 -12.43 -7.89
N ALA A 95 6.24 -12.86 -9.06
CA ALA A 95 5.53 -13.84 -9.88
C ALA A 95 5.38 -15.22 -9.22
N ARG A 96 6.27 -15.58 -8.29
CA ARG A 96 6.28 -16.88 -7.61
C ARG A 96 5.46 -16.89 -6.32
N ARG A 97 5.55 -15.83 -5.52
CA ARG A 97 4.99 -15.75 -4.17
C ARG A 97 3.76 -14.84 -4.09
N GLY A 98 3.54 -14.01 -5.11
CA GLY A 98 2.66 -12.86 -5.02
C GLY A 98 3.35 -11.70 -4.31
N GLY A 99 2.80 -10.49 -4.46
CA GLY A 99 3.33 -9.28 -3.85
C GLY A 99 3.53 -8.14 -4.85
N ALA A 100 4.28 -7.14 -4.43
CA ALA A 100 4.76 -6.05 -5.27
C ALA A 100 6.25 -5.84 -5.05
N CYS A 101 6.99 -5.56 -6.12
CA CYS A 101 8.39 -5.18 -6.02
C CYS A 101 8.51 -3.67 -5.83
N VAL A 102 9.31 -3.25 -4.85
CA VAL A 102 9.51 -1.83 -4.53
C VAL A 102 10.98 -1.52 -4.32
N ALA A 103 11.38 -0.29 -4.64
CA ALA A 103 12.71 0.20 -4.26
C ALA A 103 12.78 0.41 -2.74
N SER A 104 13.87 -0.01 -2.12
CA SER A 104 14.14 0.25 -0.72
C SER A 104 14.64 1.67 -0.51
N THR A 105 14.58 2.14 0.74
CA THR A 105 15.26 3.38 1.11
C THR A 105 16.75 3.07 1.28
N PRO A 106 17.66 3.75 0.55
CA PRO A 106 19.09 3.44 0.64
C PRO A 106 19.66 3.83 2.01
N VAL A 107 20.59 3.02 2.52
CA VAL A 107 21.35 3.37 3.73
C VAL A 107 22.19 4.63 3.46
N PRO A 108 22.09 5.67 4.31
CA PRO A 108 22.95 6.85 4.18
C PRO A 108 24.43 6.46 4.27
N PRO A 109 25.32 7.04 3.45
CA PRO A 109 26.77 6.84 3.59
C PRO A 109 27.24 7.25 4.99
N PRO A 110 28.17 6.50 5.61
CA PRO A 110 28.75 6.89 6.90
C PRO A 110 29.39 8.27 6.79
N GLY A 111 29.04 9.17 7.70
CA GLY A 111 29.56 10.55 7.75
C GLY A 111 28.79 11.57 6.90
N ARG A 112 27.74 11.18 6.17
CA ARG A 112 26.79 12.15 5.62
C ARG A 112 25.81 12.55 6.73
N PRO A 113 25.81 13.80 7.23
CA PRO A 113 24.77 14.23 8.16
C PRO A 113 23.39 14.06 7.50
N PRO A 114 22.34 13.69 8.25
CA PRO A 114 20.99 13.68 7.70
C PRO A 114 20.71 15.04 7.06
N SER A 115 20.13 15.03 5.86
CA SER A 115 19.84 16.28 5.15
C SER A 115 19.01 17.20 6.06
N PRO A 116 19.43 18.46 6.30
CA PRO A 116 18.69 19.39 7.15
C PRO A 116 17.37 19.73 6.45
N GLY A 117 16.32 18.98 6.77
CA GLY A 117 15.03 19.07 6.11
C GLY A 117 13.99 18.06 6.60
N ALA A 118 14.41 17.02 7.31
CA ALA A 118 13.52 16.03 7.93
C ALA A 118 13.60 16.06 9.46
N ASP A 119 13.66 17.25 10.07
CA ASP A 119 13.37 17.37 11.49
C ASP A 119 11.85 17.54 11.65
N PRO A 120 11.11 16.51 12.12
CA PRO A 120 9.67 16.59 12.34
C PRO A 120 9.29 17.55 13.48
N TYR A 121 10.26 18.08 14.22
CA TYR A 121 10.09 19.03 15.33
C TYR A 121 10.58 20.44 15.01
N GLN A 122 10.89 20.77 13.75
CA GLN A 122 11.07 22.16 13.32
C GLN A 122 9.73 22.90 13.41
N THR A 123 9.35 23.31 14.62
CA THR A 123 8.32 24.32 14.85
C THR A 123 8.76 25.58 14.12
N LYS A 124 8.09 25.90 13.01
CA LYS A 124 8.21 27.22 12.38
C LYS A 124 7.87 28.28 13.42
N ARG A 125 8.90 28.95 13.94
CA ARG A 125 8.70 30.14 14.76
C ARG A 125 8.22 31.27 13.82
N PRO A 126 7.12 31.98 14.17
CA PRO A 126 6.55 33.04 13.34
C PRO A 126 7.49 34.24 13.17
#